data_AF-D3AFZ5-F1
#
_entry.id   AF-D3AFZ5-F1
#
_cell.length_a   1.000
_cell.length_b   1.000
_cell.length_c   1.000
_cell.angle_alpha   90.00
_cell.angle_beta   90.00
_cell.angle_gamma   90.00
#
_symmetry.space_group_name_H-M   'P 1'
#
loop_
_entity.id
_entity.type
_entity.pdbx_description
1 polymer ?
#
loop_
_entity_poly.entity_id
_entity_poly.type
_entity_poly.pdbx_seq_one_letter_code
_entity_poly.pdbx_strand_id
1 'polypeptide(L)'
;MARWRNKRKKIGIQDGLQKVKAENNLDSDDMRGLVWRLAFPSMLAQFVSVFYSIVDRMYIGNIAGTGEIALAGVGICGPIVTLISSVAFLVGVGGSPLMSIRLGEKNERAARQILANCFLLLTVLSVVITVISLLVKNHLIMWFGASEATFPYANAYITIYLLGTVFALLATG
;
A
#
# COMPACT_ATOMS: atom_id res chain seq x y z
N MET A 1 -17.96 21.54 -48.54
CA MET A 1 -17.10 21.03 -47.41
C MET A 1 -16.80 19.53 -47.46
N ALA A 2 -17.13 18.78 -48.53
CA ALA A 2 -16.89 17.33 -48.59
C ALA A 2 -15.49 16.90 -49.08
N ARG A 3 -14.70 17.81 -49.68
CA ARG A 3 -13.38 17.50 -50.27
C ARG A 3 -12.24 17.38 -49.25
N TRP A 4 -12.39 17.92 -48.04
CA TRP A 4 -11.37 17.87 -46.97
C TRP A 4 -11.37 16.56 -46.17
N ARG A 5 -12.49 15.81 -46.16
CA ARG A 5 -12.60 14.55 -45.41
C ARG A 5 -11.87 13.39 -46.07
N ASN A 6 -11.77 13.39 -47.40
CA ASN A 6 -11.12 12.32 -48.16
C ASN A 6 -9.59 12.42 -48.18
N LYS A 7 -9.02 13.61 -47.89
CA LYS A 7 -7.57 13.81 -47.82
C LYS A 7 -6.96 13.25 -46.54
N ARG A 8 -7.71 13.20 -45.42
CA ARG A 8 -7.25 12.61 -44.15
C ARG A 8 -7.17 11.08 -44.14
N LYS A 9 -7.83 10.39 -45.09
CA LYS A 9 -7.71 8.93 -45.26
C LYS A 9 -6.46 8.50 -46.03
N LYS A 10 -5.80 9.42 -46.76
CA LYS A 10 -4.62 9.12 -47.60
C LYS A 10 -3.27 9.38 -46.93
N ILE A 11 -3.27 9.90 -45.70
CA ILE A 11 -2.07 10.16 -44.93
C ILE A 11 -2.11 9.16 -43.78
N GLY A 12 -1.28 8.12 -43.85
CA GLY A 12 -1.18 7.02 -42.88
C GLY A 12 -0.68 7.48 -41.51
N ILE A 13 -1.48 8.31 -40.83
CA ILE A 13 -1.21 8.86 -39.50
C ILE A 13 -2.28 8.34 -38.52
N GLN A 14 -2.64 7.06 -38.63
CA GLN A 14 -3.43 6.36 -37.60
C GLN A 14 -2.78 5.06 -37.10
N ASP A 15 -1.58 4.70 -37.59
CA ASP A 15 -0.87 3.50 -37.13
C ASP A 15 0.12 3.75 -35.98
N GLY A 16 0.25 4.99 -35.50
CA GLY A 16 1.25 5.39 -34.48
C GLY A 16 0.72 5.65 -33.07
N LEU A 17 -0.60 5.63 -32.84
CA LEU A 17 -1.16 5.74 -31.49
C LEU A 17 -1.50 4.34 -31.00
N GLN A 18 -0.57 3.77 -30.24
CA GLN A 18 -0.82 2.59 -29.42
C GLN A 18 -2.21 2.69 -28.81
N LYS A 19 -3.10 1.79 -29.23
CA LYS A 19 -4.31 1.46 -28.48
C LYS A 19 -3.85 0.92 -27.13
N VAL A 20 -3.68 1.81 -26.15
CA VAL A 20 -3.81 1.42 -24.76
C VAL A 20 -5.26 0.96 -24.62
N LYS A 21 -5.47 -0.36 -24.76
CA LYS A 21 -6.76 -0.99 -24.45
C LYS A 21 -7.09 -0.59 -23.01
N ALA A 22 -8.17 0.18 -22.84
CA ALA A 22 -8.57 0.74 -21.55
C ALA A 22 -9.05 -0.33 -20.54
N GLU A 23 -9.28 -1.57 -20.98
CA GLU A 23 -9.80 -2.64 -20.13
C GLU A 23 -8.93 -3.90 -20.26
N ASN A 24 -8.46 -4.40 -19.11
CA ASN A 24 -7.82 -5.70 -19.00
C ASN A 24 -8.90 -6.78 -19.04
N ASN A 25 -9.13 -7.38 -20.21
CA ASN A 25 -10.10 -8.46 -20.30
C ASN A 25 -9.46 -9.79 -19.87
N LEU A 26 -9.67 -10.14 -18.60
CA LEU A 26 -9.11 -11.33 -17.95
C LEU A 26 -9.56 -12.65 -18.61
N ASP A 27 -10.61 -12.61 -19.45
CA ASP A 27 -11.24 -13.77 -20.10
C ASP A 27 -10.70 -14.04 -21.52
N SER A 28 -10.21 -13.02 -22.23
CA SER A 28 -9.90 -13.12 -23.67
C SER A 28 -8.49 -12.71 -24.10
N ASP A 29 -7.72 -12.05 -23.22
CA ASP A 29 -6.35 -11.66 -23.53
C ASP A 29 -5.37 -12.81 -23.25
N ASP A 30 -4.29 -12.91 -24.04
CA ASP A 30 -3.28 -13.97 -23.90
C ASP A 30 -2.61 -13.92 -22.52
N MET A 31 -2.62 -15.06 -21.81
CA MET A 31 -2.28 -15.15 -20.38
C MET A 31 -0.89 -14.58 -20.08
N ARG A 32 0.08 -14.85 -20.96
CA ARG A 32 1.46 -14.36 -20.80
C ARG A 32 1.54 -12.84 -20.91
N GLY A 33 0.87 -12.25 -21.89
CA GLY A 33 0.87 -10.80 -22.10
C GLY A 33 0.13 -10.05 -20.99
N LEU A 34 -0.98 -10.62 -20.51
CA LEU A 34 -1.79 -10.07 -19.43
C LEU A 34 -1.03 -10.08 -18.10
N VAL A 35 -0.38 -11.20 -17.75
CA VAL A 35 0.44 -11.31 -16.55
C VAL A 35 1.55 -10.26 -16.56
N TRP A 36 2.29 -10.11 -17.66
CA TRP A 36 3.34 -9.07 -17.74
C TRP A 36 2.77 -7.65 -17.62
N ARG A 37 1.61 -7.37 -18.24
CA ARG A 37 0.95 -6.05 -18.21
C ARG A 37 0.45 -5.66 -16.81
N LEU A 38 0.12 -6.63 -15.95
CA LEU A 38 -0.31 -6.41 -14.56
C LEU A 38 0.85 -6.49 -13.56
N ALA A 39 1.71 -7.49 -13.72
CA ALA A 39 2.81 -7.76 -12.80
C ALA A 39 3.89 -6.69 -12.88
N PHE A 40 4.27 -6.24 -14.08
CA PHE A 40 5.33 -5.24 -14.25
C PHE A 40 5.03 -3.92 -13.51
N PRO A 41 3.86 -3.26 -13.70
CA PRO A 41 3.54 -2.06 -12.94
C PRO A 41 3.44 -2.30 -11.43
N SER A 42 2.91 -3.45 -10.99
CA SER A 42 2.82 -3.79 -9.57
C SER A 42 4.20 -3.98 -8.93
N MET A 43 5.11 -4.68 -9.60
CA MET A 43 6.49 -4.86 -9.16
C MET A 43 7.23 -3.51 -9.12
N LEU A 44 7.04 -2.66 -10.12
CA LEU A 44 7.65 -1.32 -10.15
C LEU A 44 7.13 -0.45 -8.99
N ALA A 45 5.84 -0.48 -8.70
CA ALA A 45 5.27 0.21 -7.55
C ALA A 45 5.88 -0.28 -6.23
N GLN A 46 6.03 -1.59 -6.07
CA GLN A 46 6.67 -2.17 -4.89
C GLN A 46 8.15 -1.78 -4.78
N PHE A 47 8.87 -1.75 -5.91
CA PHE A 47 10.27 -1.33 -5.96
C PHE A 47 10.43 0.13 -5.50
N VAL A 48 9.60 1.04 -6.02
CA VAL A 48 9.59 2.45 -5.61
C VAL A 48 9.26 2.60 -4.13
N SER A 49 8.29 1.83 -3.61
CA SER A 49 7.93 1.85 -2.19
C SER A 49 9.10 1.44 -1.27
N VAL A 50 9.83 0.38 -1.65
CA VAL A 50 11.00 -0.08 -0.89
C VAL A 50 12.14 0.93 -0.99
N PHE A 51 12.39 1.48 -2.18
CA PHE A 51 13.42 2.50 -2.39
C PHE A 51 13.14 3.75 -1.57
N TYR A 52 11.90 4.23 -1.55
CA TYR A 52 11.47 5.36 -0.71
C TYR A 52 11.75 5.08 0.77
N SER A 53 11.43 3.88 1.25
CA SER A 53 11.68 3.48 2.64
C SER A 53 13.16 3.46 3.00
N ILE A 54 14.05 3.14 2.04
CA ILE A 54 15.50 3.18 2.25
C ILE A 54 15.97 4.64 2.30
N VAL A 55 15.53 5.46 1.36
CA VAL A 55 15.89 6.88 1.28
C VAL A 55 15.47 7.61 2.55
N ASP A 56 14.24 7.41 3.02
CA ASP A 56 13.72 8.00 4.26
C ASP A 56 14.65 7.69 5.47
N ARG A 57 15.04 6.43 5.64
CA ARG A 57 15.97 6.03 6.71
C ARG A 57 17.38 6.62 6.55
N MET A 58 17.88 6.73 5.32
CA MET A 58 19.16 7.39 5.05
C MET A 58 19.11 8.89 5.42
N TYR A 59 18.00 9.57 5.11
CA TYR A 59 17.80 10.97 5.50
C TYR A 59 17.77 11.12 7.02
N ILE A 60 17.05 10.25 7.74
CA ILE A 60 17.02 10.26 9.22
C ILE A 60 18.42 10.03 9.80
N GLY A 61 19.17 9.06 9.27
CA GLY A 61 20.52 8.74 9.74
C GLY A 61 21.56 9.84 9.49
N ASN A 62 21.38 10.66 8.45
CA ASN A 62 22.31 11.74 8.09
C ASN A 62 21.98 13.09 8.79
N ILE A 63 21.05 13.10 9.75
CA ILE A 63 20.80 14.30 10.56
C ILE A 63 22.01 14.54 11.48
N ALA A 64 22.65 15.70 11.33
CA ALA A 64 23.83 16.06 12.11
C ALA A 64 23.54 16.04 13.62
N GLY A 65 24.38 15.33 14.39
CA GLY A 65 24.35 15.31 15.86
C GLY A 65 23.28 14.42 16.51
N THR A 66 22.11 14.22 15.88
CA THR A 66 21.01 13.43 16.46
C THR A 66 20.52 12.27 15.58
N GLY A 67 21.00 12.17 14.34
CA GLY A 67 20.51 11.20 13.35
C GLY A 67 20.69 9.74 13.75
N GLU A 68 21.78 9.39 14.40
CA GLU A 68 22.06 8.01 14.85
C GLU A 68 21.08 7.57 15.94
N ILE A 69 20.85 8.42 16.95
CA ILE A 69 19.91 8.14 18.06
C ILE A 69 18.46 8.18 17.57
N ALA A 70 18.13 9.11 16.66
CA ALA A 70 16.82 9.18 16.04
C ALA A 70 16.53 7.95 15.18
N LEU A 71 17.48 7.52 14.33
CA LEU A 71 17.35 6.32 13.51
C LEU A 71 17.24 5.06 14.37
N ALA A 72 18.00 4.96 15.47
CA ALA A 72 17.86 3.88 16.43
C ALA A 72 16.45 3.86 17.06
N GLY A 73 15.93 5.01 17.46
CA GLY A 73 14.56 5.16 17.97
C GLY A 73 13.49 4.71 16.96
N VAL A 74 13.64 5.08 15.69
CA VAL A 74 12.77 4.62 14.58
C VAL A 74 12.91 3.11 14.35
N GLY A 75 14.13 2.58 14.44
CA GLY A 75 14.43 1.15 14.30
C GLY A 75 13.71 0.30 15.35
N ILE A 76 13.69 0.75 16.61
CA ILE A 76 12.95 0.10 17.71
C ILE A 76 11.44 0.06 17.42
N CYS A 77 10.91 1.08 16.75
CA CYS A 77 9.50 1.12 16.36
C CYS A 77 9.17 0.18 15.19
N GLY A 78 10.17 -0.25 14.41
CA GLY A 78 9.99 -1.08 13.21
C GLY A 78 9.14 -2.32 13.44
N PRO A 79 9.49 -3.22 14.38
CA PRO A 79 8.69 -4.40 14.69
C PRO A 79 7.25 -4.08 15.12
N ILE A 80 7.04 -2.98 15.86
CA ILE A 80 5.71 -2.55 16.31
C ILE A 80 4.86 -2.13 15.10
N VAL A 81 5.45 -1.34 14.20
CA VAL A 81 4.80 -0.90 12.96
C VAL A 81 4.46 -2.10 12.06
N THR A 82 5.38 -3.06 11.93
CA THR A 82 5.13 -4.30 11.18
C THR A 82 3.97 -5.10 11.77
N LEU A 83 3.90 -5.25 13.09
CA LEU A 83 2.82 -5.94 13.77
C LEU A 83 1.47 -5.26 13.50
N ILE A 84 1.41 -3.94 13.59
CA ILE A 84 0.19 -3.17 13.31
C ILE A 84 -0.22 -3.36 11.83
N SER A 85 0.74 -3.22 10.92
CA SER A 85 0.50 -3.33 9.47
C SER A 85 0.04 -4.74 9.06
N SER A 86 0.46 -5.77 9.80
CA SER A 86 0.08 -7.17 9.52
C SER A 86 -1.43 -7.38 9.51
N VAL A 87 -2.20 -6.56 10.23
CA VAL A 87 -3.67 -6.61 10.23
C VAL A 87 -4.25 -6.16 8.89
N ALA A 88 -3.70 -5.11 8.28
CA ALA A 88 -4.09 -4.70 6.93
C ALA A 88 -3.74 -5.79 5.92
N PHE A 89 -2.56 -6.41 6.04
CA PHE A 89 -2.21 -7.55 5.19
C PHE A 89 -3.17 -8.73 5.38
N LEU A 90 -3.55 -9.05 6.62
CA LEU A 90 -4.48 -10.13 6.93
C LEU A 90 -5.84 -9.91 6.24
N VAL A 91 -6.40 -8.71 6.34
CA VAL A 91 -7.73 -8.42 5.78
C VAL A 91 -7.68 -8.18 4.26
N GLY A 92 -6.72 -7.40 3.78
CA GLY A 92 -6.60 -7.03 2.36
C GLY A 92 -6.11 -8.19 1.49
N VAL A 93 -4.95 -8.75 1.83
CA VAL A 93 -4.40 -9.89 1.08
C VAL A 93 -5.22 -11.16 1.30
N GLY A 94 -5.77 -11.35 2.51
CA GLY A 94 -6.64 -12.50 2.80
C GLY A 94 -8.02 -12.42 2.12
N GLY A 95 -8.60 -11.22 2.00
CA GLY A 95 -9.92 -11.01 1.39
C GLY A 95 -9.90 -10.94 -0.14
N SER A 96 -8.80 -10.51 -0.74
CA SER A 96 -8.65 -10.32 -2.19
C SER A 96 -8.94 -11.59 -3.02
N PRO A 97 -8.42 -12.79 -2.68
CA PRO A 97 -8.73 -14.01 -3.43
C PRO A 97 -10.22 -14.39 -3.39
N LEU A 98 -10.86 -14.26 -2.23
CA LEU A 98 -12.30 -14.52 -2.05
C LEU A 98 -13.14 -13.57 -2.92
N MET A 99 -12.78 -12.28 -2.94
CA MET A 99 -13.42 -11.30 -3.83
C MET A 99 -13.18 -11.66 -5.31
N SER A 100 -11.94 -11.98 -5.68
CA SER A 100 -11.56 -12.31 -7.06
C SER A 100 -12.28 -13.55 -7.59
N ILE A 101 -12.48 -14.58 -6.76
CA ILE A 101 -13.24 -15.78 -7.13
C ILE A 101 -14.70 -15.41 -7.45
N ARG A 102 -15.37 -14.65 -6.58
CA ARG A 102 -16.77 -14.25 -6.78
C ARG A 102 -16.96 -13.32 -7.96
N LEU A 103 -15.98 -12.45 -8.23
CA LEU A 103 -15.97 -11.59 -9.40
C LEU A 103 -15.80 -12.42 -10.69
N GLY A 104 -14.93 -13.44 -10.67
CA GLY A 104 -14.76 -14.39 -11.77
C GLY A 104 -16.04 -15.19 -12.06
N GLU A 105 -16.84 -15.51 -11.04
CA GLU A 105 -18.16 -16.14 -11.18
C GLU A 105 -19.26 -15.17 -11.69
N LYS A 106 -18.91 -13.91 -11.99
CA LYS A 106 -19.86 -12.82 -12.32
C LYS A 106 -20.86 -12.53 -11.20
N ASN A 107 -20.56 -12.95 -9.97
CA ASN A 107 -21.39 -12.71 -8.80
C ASN A 107 -21.00 -11.40 -8.10
N GLU A 108 -21.29 -10.29 -8.78
CA GLU A 108 -21.00 -8.92 -8.32
C GLU A 108 -21.61 -8.59 -6.94
N ARG A 109 -22.76 -9.20 -6.61
CA ARG A 109 -23.40 -9.00 -5.30
C ARG A 109 -22.56 -9.62 -4.18
N ALA A 110 -22.13 -10.87 -4.35
CA ALA A 110 -21.30 -11.53 -3.37
C ALA A 110 -19.91 -10.88 -3.24
N ALA A 111 -19.31 -10.46 -4.36
CA ALA A 111 -18.04 -9.74 -4.36
C ALA A 111 -18.12 -8.42 -3.57
N ARG A 112 -19.18 -7.62 -3.78
CA ARG A 112 -19.41 -6.40 -2.99
C ARG A 112 -19.62 -6.67 -1.51
N GLN A 113 -20.29 -7.76 -1.15
CA GLN A 113 -20.52 -8.11 0.24
C GLN A 113 -19.22 -8.51 0.95
N ILE A 114 -18.31 -9.20 0.25
CA ILE A 114 -16.96 -9.49 0.77
C ILE A 114 -16.19 -8.19 0.97
N LEU A 115 -16.17 -7.30 -0.02
CA LEU A 115 -15.49 -6.00 0.08
C LEU A 115 -16.01 -5.18 1.27
N ALA A 116 -17.33 -5.09 1.43
CA ALA A 116 -17.95 -4.36 2.54
C ALA A 116 -17.58 -4.97 3.91
N ASN A 117 -17.55 -6.30 4.01
CA ASN A 117 -17.14 -6.99 5.23
C ASN A 117 -15.66 -6.75 5.54
N CYS A 118 -14.77 -6.84 4.55
CA CYS A 118 -13.35 -6.53 4.71
C CYS A 118 -13.14 -5.08 5.15
N PHE A 119 -13.82 -4.14 4.50
CA PHE A 119 -13.74 -2.71 4.85
C PHE A 119 -14.21 -2.44 6.29
N LEU A 120 -15.35 -3.01 6.69
CA LEU A 120 -15.88 -2.86 8.05
C LEU A 120 -14.95 -3.51 9.08
N LEU A 121 -14.45 -4.71 8.81
CA LEU A 121 -13.50 -5.42 9.67
C LEU A 121 -12.20 -4.61 9.84
N LEU A 122 -11.65 -4.10 8.75
CA LEU A 122 -10.42 -3.28 8.76
C LEU A 122 -10.63 -1.96 9.49
N THR A 123 -11.80 -1.32 9.34
CA THR A 123 -12.15 -0.10 10.07
C THR A 123 -12.20 -0.36 11.58
N VAL A 124 -12.90 -1.43 12.01
CA VAL A 124 -12.99 -1.77 13.43
C VAL A 124 -11.62 -2.14 13.99
N LEU A 125 -10.87 -3.01 13.31
CA LEU A 125 -9.56 -3.44 13.77
C LEU A 125 -8.55 -2.30 13.80
N SER A 126 -8.58 -1.39 12.83
CA SER A 126 -7.65 -0.25 12.80
C SER A 126 -7.89 0.73 13.96
N VAL A 127 -9.14 1.00 14.32
CA VAL A 127 -9.46 1.82 15.49
C VAL A 127 -9.05 1.10 16.78
N VAL A 128 -9.40 -0.17 16.93
CA VAL A 128 -9.09 -0.97 18.13
C VAL A 128 -7.58 -1.08 18.33
N ILE A 129 -6.81 -1.42 17.28
CA ILE A 129 -5.36 -1.56 17.39
C ILE A 129 -4.70 -0.21 17.68
N THR A 130 -5.18 0.88 17.08
CA THR A 130 -4.66 2.23 17.36
C THR A 130 -4.84 2.59 18.83
N VAL A 131 -6.04 2.37 19.38
CA VAL A 131 -6.33 2.67 20.80
C VAL A 131 -5.47 1.81 21.73
N ILE A 132 -5.41 0.49 21.49
CA ILE A 132 -4.61 -0.43 22.31
C ILE A 132 -3.13 -0.04 22.24
N SER A 133 -2.60 0.18 21.04
CA SER A 133 -1.20 0.56 20.83
C SER A 133 -0.88 1.89 21.50
N LEU A 134 -1.77 2.89 21.49
CA LEU A 134 -1.55 4.16 22.19
C LEU A 134 -1.48 4.00 23.70
N LEU A 135 -2.30 3.11 24.29
CA LEU A 135 -2.31 2.84 25.73
C LEU A 135 -1.03 2.10 26.17
N VAL A 136 -0.54 1.17 25.36
CA VAL A 136 0.61 0.31 25.71
C VAL A 136 1.93 0.74 25.08
N LYS A 137 1.97 1.82 24.28
CA LYS A 137 3.16 2.27 23.52
C LYS A 137 4.42 2.40 24.37
N ASN A 138 4.32 2.94 25.58
CA ASN A 138 5.47 3.16 26.46
C ASN A 138 6.11 1.82 26.85
N HIS A 139 5.29 0.81 27.14
CA HIS A 139 5.76 -0.53 27.47
C HIS A 139 6.30 -1.24 26.23
N LEU A 140 5.62 -1.12 25.08
CA LEU A 140 6.10 -1.69 23.82
C LEU A 140 7.48 -1.17 23.46
N ILE A 141 7.67 0.16 23.46
CA ILE A 141 8.95 0.79 23.13
C ILE A 141 10.07 0.27 24.05
N MET A 142 9.79 0.10 25.34
CA MET A 142 10.78 -0.43 26.29
C MET A 142 11.07 -1.92 26.06
N TRP A 143 10.06 -2.74 25.78
CA TRP A 143 10.22 -4.17 25.49
C TRP A 143 10.99 -4.45 24.21
N PHE A 144 10.86 -3.58 23.21
CA PHE A 144 11.62 -3.67 21.96
C PHE A 144 13.04 -3.08 22.06
N GLY A 145 13.49 -2.72 23.27
CA GLY A 145 14.89 -2.40 23.55
C GLY A 145 15.24 -0.92 23.52
N ALA A 146 14.28 -0.03 23.77
CA ALA A 146 14.60 1.38 23.97
C ALA A 146 15.45 1.61 25.24
N SER A 147 16.39 2.55 25.13
CA SER A 147 17.14 3.12 26.24
C SER A 147 16.58 4.49 26.59
N GLU A 148 17.02 5.09 27.71
CA GLU A 148 16.60 6.44 28.09
C GLU A 148 16.92 7.48 26.99
N ALA A 149 17.99 7.28 26.22
CA ALA A 149 18.38 8.17 25.13
C ALA A 149 17.51 8.00 23.87
N THR A 150 17.03 6.79 23.57
CA THR A 150 16.24 6.52 22.35
C THR A 150 14.72 6.61 22.58
N PHE A 151 14.28 6.44 23.83
CA PHE A 151 12.87 6.53 24.22
C PHE A 151 12.15 7.80 23.76
N PRO A 152 12.68 9.03 23.93
CA PRO A 152 11.97 10.24 23.51
C PRO A 152 11.75 10.29 21.99
N TYR A 153 12.73 9.84 21.20
CA TYR A 153 12.62 9.78 19.74
C TYR A 153 11.63 8.70 19.29
N ALA A 154 11.70 7.51 19.88
CA ALA A 154 10.79 6.41 19.59
C ALA A 154 9.33 6.77 19.96
N ASN A 155 9.12 7.38 21.13
CA ASN A 155 7.79 7.79 21.59
C ASN A 155 7.18 8.88 20.71
N ALA A 156 7.98 9.88 20.31
CA ALA A 156 7.51 10.92 19.38
C ALA A 156 7.12 10.31 18.03
N TYR A 157 7.99 9.48 17.45
CA TYR A 157 7.75 8.82 16.18
C TYR A 157 6.50 7.95 16.21
N ILE A 158 6.40 7.03 17.19
CA ILE A 158 5.29 6.09 17.23
C ILE A 158 3.96 6.77 17.55
N THR A 159 3.96 7.85 18.33
CA THR A 159 2.73 8.60 18.60
C THR A 159 2.17 9.21 17.32
N ILE A 160 3.02 9.84 16.51
CA ILE A 160 2.62 10.43 15.23
C ILE A 160 2.16 9.32 14.27
N TYR A 161 2.89 8.20 14.22
CA TYR A 161 2.53 7.04 13.41
C TYR A 161 1.16 6.46 13.78
N LEU A 162 0.89 6.29 15.08
CA LEU A 162 -0.37 5.75 15.60
C LEU A 162 -1.57 6.63 15.27
N LEU A 163 -1.42 7.95 15.33
CA LEU A 163 -2.50 8.87 14.93
C LEU A 163 -2.88 8.71 13.44
N GLY A 164 -1.91 8.42 12.59
CA GLY A 164 -2.13 8.16 11.16
C GLY A 164 -2.50 6.70 10.83
N THR A 165 -2.42 5.78 11.79
CA THR A 165 -2.52 4.34 11.55
C THR A 165 -3.88 3.92 10.99
N VAL A 166 -4.98 4.55 11.44
CA VAL A 166 -6.33 4.25 10.92
C VAL A 166 -6.39 4.47 9.41
N PHE A 167 -5.87 5.61 8.93
CA PHE A 167 -5.85 5.94 7.51
C PHE A 167 -4.85 5.08 6.74
N ALA A 168 -3.68 4.83 7.31
CA ALA A 168 -2.65 4.00 6.67
C ALA A 168 -3.13 2.56 6.46
N LEU A 169 -3.79 1.97 7.45
CA LEU A 169 -4.34 0.62 7.36
C LEU A 169 -5.47 0.55 6.32
N LEU A 170 -6.39 1.51 6.32
CA LEU A 170 -7.48 1.57 5.34
C LEU A 170 -6.99 1.79 3.90
N ALA A 171 -5.89 2.52 3.71
CA ALA A 171 -5.32 2.75 2.39
C ALA A 171 -4.54 1.54 1.85
N THR A 172 -4.00 0.70 2.74
CA THR A 172 -3.13 -0.43 2.36
C THR A 172 -3.88 -1.76 2.29
N GLY A 173 -4.95 -1.92 3.07
CA GLY A 173 -5.74 -3.16 3.15
C GLY A 173 -6.96 -3.20 2.25
#